data_AF-A0A6G8QCX7-F1
#
_entry.id   AF-A0A6G8QCX7-F1
#
_cell.length_a   1.000
_cell.length_b   1.000
_cell.length_c   1.000
_cell.angle_alpha   90.00
_cell.angle_beta   90.00
_cell.angle_gamma   90.00
#
_symmetry.space_group_name_H-M   'P 1'
#
loop_
_entity.id
_entity.type
_entity.pdbx_description
1 polymer ?
#
loop_
_entity_poly.entity_id
_entity_poly.type
_entity_poly.pdbx_seq_one_letter_code
_entity_poly.pdbx_strand_id
1 'polypeptide(L)'
;MQRNEEAERAEQNGDPQRAIALYEKSVAEGFVGSHPYERLASIYERRRDHAEALRVCEAFLRLAASGKMPRGAQRRADRKTPEIQARADRYRNPA
;
A
#
# COMPACT_ATOMS: atom_id res chain seq x y z
N MET A 1 1.57 13.84 5.55
CA MET A 1 2.79 13.25 4.98
C MET A 1 3.73 12.71 6.06
N GLN A 2 3.89 13.42 7.18
CA GLN A 2 4.75 13.06 8.32
C GLN A 2 4.74 11.57 8.75
N ARG A 3 3.59 10.88 8.75
CA ARG A 3 3.53 9.45 9.13
C ARG A 3 4.23 8.51 8.16
N ASN A 4 4.08 8.74 6.85
CA ASN A 4 4.71 7.89 5.84
C ASN A 4 6.21 8.15 5.78
N GLU A 5 6.63 9.40 6.00
CA GLU A 5 8.05 9.77 6.16
C GLU A 5 8.65 9.11 7.42
N GLU A 6 7.91 9.06 8.52
CA GLU A 6 8.32 8.34 9.74
C GLU A 6 8.42 6.82 9.50
N ALA A 7 7.48 6.25 8.76
CA ALA A 7 7.52 4.84 8.38
C ALA A 7 8.74 4.52 7.51
N GLU A 8 9.06 5.38 6.54
CA GLU A 8 10.23 5.24 5.69
C GLU A 8 11.53 5.34 6.51
N ARG A 9 11.61 6.29 7.45
CA ARG A 9 12.75 6.38 8.39
C ARG A 9 12.86 5.14 9.27
N ALA A 10 11.75 4.58 9.74
CA ALA A 10 11.75 3.35 10.52
C ALA A 10 12.28 2.16 9.70
N GLU A 11 11.89 2.04 8.42
CA GLU A 11 12.47 1.05 7.50
C GLU A 11 14.00 1.22 7.36
N GLN A 12 14.45 2.46 7.12
CA GLN A 12 15.87 2.79 6.94
C GLN A 12 16.70 2.53 8.21
N ASN A 13 16.10 2.73 9.39
CA ASN A 13 16.73 2.50 10.68
C ASN A 13 16.69 1.04 11.14
N GLY A 14 16.19 0.11 10.31
CA GLY A 14 16.13 -1.31 10.64
C GLY A 14 14.99 -1.71 11.57
N ASP A 15 13.94 -0.89 11.67
CA ASP A 15 12.71 -1.19 12.43
C ASP A 15 11.51 -1.40 11.48
N PRO A 16 11.45 -2.55 10.79
CA PRO A 16 10.37 -2.84 9.86
C PRO A 16 9.02 -3.02 10.56
N GLN A 17 8.98 -3.38 11.85
CA GLN A 17 7.72 -3.55 12.59
C GLN A 17 7.04 -2.21 12.85
N ARG A 18 7.81 -1.19 13.26
CA ARG A 18 7.30 0.17 13.39
C ARG A 18 6.84 0.74 12.06
N ALA A 19 7.61 0.50 10.99
CA ALA A 19 7.21 0.91 9.65
C ALA A 19 5.87 0.29 9.22
N ILE A 20 5.70 -1.03 9.42
CA ILE A 20 4.44 -1.73 9.16
C ILE A 20 3.29 -1.07 9.91
N ALA A 21 3.43 -0.86 11.23
CA ALA A 21 2.36 -0.26 12.03
C ALA A 21 1.93 1.13 11.54
N LEU A 22 2.90 1.95 11.13
CA LEU A 22 2.65 3.29 10.61
C LEU A 22 1.97 3.25 9.22
N TYR A 23 2.40 2.36 8.33
CA TYR A 23 1.75 2.18 7.03
C TYR A 23 0.35 1.58 7.15
N GLU A 24 0.14 0.57 7.99
CA GLU A 24 -1.17 -0.03 8.26
C GLU A 24 -2.16 1.02 8.73
N LYS A 25 -1.73 1.92 9.63
CA LYS A 25 -2.57 3.03 10.07
C LYS A 25 -2.94 3.96 8.91
N SER A 26 -1.99 4.28 8.03
CA SER A 26 -2.27 5.07 6.81
C SER A 26 -3.24 4.37 5.85
N VAL A 27 -3.12 3.04 5.70
CA VAL A 27 -4.02 2.23 4.87
C VAL A 27 -5.43 2.18 5.47
N ALA A 28 -5.55 1.95 6.78
CA ALA A 28 -6.81 1.92 7.49
C ALA A 28 -7.55 3.27 7.43
N GLU A 29 -6.82 4.38 7.47
CA GLU A 29 -7.37 5.74 7.32
C GLU A 29 -7.69 6.10 5.85
N GLY A 30 -7.40 5.22 4.88
CA GLY A 30 -7.68 5.46 3.47
C GLY A 30 -6.78 6.55 2.86
N PHE A 31 -5.49 6.57 3.22
CA PHE A 31 -4.54 7.52 2.67
C PHE A 31 -4.60 7.52 1.14
N VAL A 32 -4.67 8.72 0.55
CA VAL A 32 -5.02 8.87 -0.86
C VAL A 32 -3.83 8.59 -1.80
N GLY A 33 -2.61 8.62 -1.29
CA GLY A 33 -1.41 8.27 -2.06
C GLY A 33 -1.15 6.76 -2.10
N SER A 34 -0.53 6.28 -3.17
CA SER A 34 -0.21 4.85 -3.35
C SER A 34 0.98 4.37 -2.50
N HIS A 35 1.86 5.28 -2.08
CA HIS A 35 3.11 4.97 -1.38
C HIS A 35 2.98 3.99 -0.20
N PRO A 36 2.11 4.20 0.82
CA PRO A 36 2.00 3.27 1.93
C PRO A 36 1.54 1.86 1.49
N TYR A 37 0.67 1.76 0.48
CA TYR A 37 0.21 0.47 -0.04
C TYR A 37 1.35 -0.26 -0.77
N GLU A 38 2.13 0.45 -1.59
CA GLU A 38 3.28 -0.10 -2.32
C GLU A 38 4.39 -0.59 -1.38
N ARG A 39 4.70 0.19 -0.33
CA ARG A 39 5.71 -0.17 0.68
C ARG A 39 5.26 -1.37 1.51
N LEU A 40 4.05 -1.31 2.04
CA LEU A 40 3.50 -2.36 2.90
C LEU A 40 3.36 -3.69 2.15
N ALA A 41 2.89 -3.68 0.89
CA ALA A 41 2.87 -4.87 0.05
C ALA A 41 4.28 -5.46 -0.17
N SER A 42 5.29 -4.60 -0.33
CA SER A 42 6.70 -5.04 -0.47
C SER A 42 7.25 -5.66 0.81
N ILE A 43 6.88 -5.11 1.98
CA ILE A 43 7.29 -5.65 3.26
C ILE A 43 6.67 -7.03 3.48
N TYR A 44 5.36 -7.18 3.22
CA TYR A 44 4.67 -8.47 3.34
C TYR A 44 5.18 -9.51 2.34
N GLU A 45 5.44 -9.12 1.10
CA GLU A 45 6.06 -9.99 0.09
C GLU A 45 7.43 -10.51 0.54
N ARG A 46 8.29 -9.64 1.09
CA ARG A 46 9.60 -10.07 1.65
C ARG A 46 9.46 -11.04 2.81
N ARG A 47 8.34 -10.97 3.55
CA ARG A 47 8.00 -11.91 4.63
C ARG A 47 7.29 -13.18 4.13
N ARG A 48 7.10 -13.32 2.81
CA ARG A 48 6.31 -14.38 2.16
C ARG A 48 4.84 -14.41 2.59
N ASP A 49 4.34 -13.30 3.12
CA ASP A 49 2.94 -13.13 3.49
C ASP A 49 2.16 -12.57 2.30
N HIS A 50 1.90 -13.42 1.32
CA HIS A 50 1.20 -13.01 0.10
C HIS A 50 -0.26 -12.64 0.37
N ALA A 51 -0.87 -13.17 1.43
CA ALA A 51 -2.24 -12.84 1.83
C ALA A 51 -2.35 -11.38 2.28
N GLU A 52 -1.45 -10.94 3.16
CA GLU A 52 -1.42 -9.54 3.59
C GLU A 52 -1.00 -8.59 2.47
N ALA A 53 -0.04 -9.00 1.63
CA ALA A 53 0.34 -8.22 0.45
C ALA A 53 -0.85 -8.02 -0.51
N LEU A 54 -1.65 -9.07 -0.75
CA LEU A 54 -2.88 -9.00 -1.53
C LEU A 54 -3.91 -8.08 -0.89
N ARG A 55 -4.18 -8.23 0.42
CA ARG A 55 -5.16 -7.41 1.16
C ARG A 55 -4.87 -5.92 1.01
N VAL A 56 -3.59 -5.54 1.08
CA VAL A 56 -3.14 -4.14 0.95
C VAL A 56 -3.34 -3.63 -0.48
N CYS A 57 -3.00 -4.42 -1.50
CA CYS A 57 -3.27 -4.05 -2.89
C CYS A 57 -4.77 -3.88 -3.15
N GLU A 58 -5.61 -4.79 -2.66
CA GLU A 58 -7.06 -4.71 -2.78
C GLU A 58 -7.66 -3.51 -2.01
N ALA A 59 -7.07 -3.12 -0.88
CA ALA A 59 -7.47 -1.91 -0.17
C ALA A 59 -7.26 -0.65 -1.03
N PHE A 60 -6.12 -0.54 -1.71
CA PHE A 60 -5.87 0.57 -2.65
C PHE A 60 -6.87 0.57 -3.81
N LEU A 61 -7.09 -0.59 -4.44
CA LEU A 61 -8.01 -0.72 -5.58
C LEU A 61 -9.45 -0.35 -5.19
N ARG A 62 -9.91 -0.77 -4.01
CA ARG A 62 -11.23 -0.36 -3.48
C ARG A 62 -11.31 1.13 -3.23
N LEU A 63 -10.24 1.74 -2.68
CA LEU A 63 -10.22 3.18 -2.46
C LEU A 63 -10.26 3.95 -3.79
N ALA A 64 -9.47 3.54 -4.78
CA ALA A 64 -9.47 4.12 -6.12
C ALA A 64 -10.83 3.97 -6.82
N ALA A 65 -11.50 2.82 -6.66
CA ALA A 65 -12.84 2.59 -7.21
C ALA A 65 -13.96 3.31 -6.45
N SER A 66 -13.72 3.73 -5.20
CA SER A 66 -14.76 4.31 -4.34
C SER A 66 -15.25 5.70 -4.76
N GLY A 67 -14.49 6.41 -5.61
CA GLY A 67 -14.78 7.79 -6.00
C GLY A 67 -14.64 8.81 -4.86
N LYS A 68 -14.17 8.40 -3.68
CA LYS A 68 -14.00 9.27 -2.50
C LYS A 68 -12.74 10.14 -2.56
N MET A 69 -11.83 9.86 -3.50
CA MET A 69 -10.58 10.60 -3.62
C MET A 69 -10.81 11.97 -4.28
N PRO A 70 -10.13 13.04 -3.83
CA PRO A 70 -10.10 14.31 -4.55
C PRO A 70 -9.58 14.14 -5.98
N ARG A 71 -10.14 14.86 -6.97
CA ARG A 71 -9.82 14.74 -8.41
C ARG A 71 -8.32 14.65 -8.73
N GLY A 72 -7.49 15.48 -8.09
CA GLY A 72 -6.04 15.47 -8.31
C GLY A 72 -5.37 14.18 -7.86
N ALA A 73 -5.86 13.59 -6.78
CA ALA A 73 -5.35 12.35 -6.23
C ALA A 73 -5.95 11.12 -6.93
N GLN A 74 -7.24 11.17 -7.30
CA GLN A 74 -7.88 10.15 -8.13
C GLN A 74 -7.11 9.93 -9.43
N ARG A 75 -6.75 10.98 -10.17
CA ARG A 75 -5.94 10.84 -11.40
C ARG A 75 -4.59 10.16 -11.18
N ARG A 76 -3.99 10.35 -10.02
CA ARG A 76 -2.72 9.68 -9.68
C ARG A 76 -2.98 8.22 -9.32
N ALA A 77 -4.06 7.94 -8.60
CA ALA A 77 -4.49 6.60 -8.29
C ALA A 77 -4.81 5.81 -9.57
N ASP A 78 -5.59 6.37 -10.49
CA ASP A 78 -5.96 5.74 -11.77
C ASP A 78 -4.74 5.33 -12.60
N ARG A 79 -3.70 6.17 -12.62
CA ARG A 79 -2.42 5.83 -13.29
C ARG A 79 -1.69 4.66 -12.65
N LYS A 80 -1.84 4.49 -11.34
CA LYS A 80 -1.16 3.47 -10.54
C LYS A 80 -1.97 2.18 -10.42
N THR A 81 -3.30 2.25 -10.61
CA THR A 81 -4.22 1.11 -10.56
C THR A 81 -3.75 -0.10 -11.37
N PRO A 82 -3.27 0.01 -12.63
CA PRO A 82 -2.84 -1.16 -13.40
C PRO A 82 -1.66 -1.90 -12.77
N GLU A 83 -0.69 -1.17 -12.22
CA GLU A 83 0.49 -1.75 -11.55
C GLU A 83 0.09 -2.47 -10.26
N ILE A 84 -0.77 -1.86 -9.45
CA ILE A 84 -1.27 -2.45 -8.20
C ILE A 84 -2.16 -3.67 -8.51
N GLN A 85 -2.96 -3.62 -9.57
CA GLN A 85 -3.76 -4.76 -10.01
C GLN A 85 -2.87 -5.93 -10.42
N ALA A 86 -1.86 -5.69 -11.27
CA ALA A 86 -0.92 -6.73 -11.67
C ALA A 86 -0.17 -7.34 -10.47
N ARG A 87 0.09 -6.53 -9.44
CA ARG A 87 0.70 -6.98 -8.19
C ARG A 87 -0.26 -7.85 -7.36
N ALA A 88 -1.53 -7.45 -7.23
CA ALA A 88 -2.57 -8.24 -6.59
C ALA A 88 -2.75 -9.60 -7.27
N ASP A 89 -2.78 -9.63 -8.61
CA ASP A 89 -2.96 -10.86 -9.37
C ASP A 89 -1.82 -11.85 -9.13
N ARG A 90 -0.56 -11.37 -9.01
CA ARG A 90 0.58 -12.22 -8.63
C ARG A 90 0.43 -12.83 -7.25
N TYR A 91 -0.11 -12.08 -6.28
CA TYR A 91 -0.30 -12.60 -4.92
C TYR A 91 -1.51 -13.52 -4.78
N ARG A 92 -2.49 -13.41 -5.67
CA ARG A 92 -3.64 -14.32 -5.71
C ARG A 92 -3.25 -15.72 -6.18
N ASN A 93 -2.22 -15.84 -7.02
CA ASN A 93 -1.68 -17.11 -7.46
C ASN A 93 -0.15 -17.09 -7.37
N PRO A 94 0.42 -17.18 -6.15
CA PRO A 94 1.86 -17.21 -5.97
C PRO A 94 2.40 -18.51 -6.58
N ALA A 95 3.36 -18.38 -7.51
CA ALA A 95 3.98 -19.50 -8.22
C ALA A 95 4.79 -20.42 -7.29
#